data_AF-A0A5C7KWN1-F1
#
_entry.id   AF-A0A5C7KWN1-F1
#
_cell.length_a   1.000
_cell.length_b   1.000
_cell.length_c   1.000
_cell.angle_alpha   90.00
_cell.angle_beta   90.00
_cell.angle_gamma   90.00
#
_symmetry.space_group_name_H-M   'P 1'
#
loop_
_entity.id
_entity.type
_entity.pdbx_description
1 polymer ?
#
loop_
_entity_poly.entity_id
_entity_poly.type
_entity_poly.pdbx_seq_one_letter_code
_entity_poly.pdbx_strand_id
1 'polypeptide(L)'
;MRGIPKGVIAIAVAIVVSGFVFYHYFTETLSGVRREATTELVLPPPVANRATDATVKEVSVTTSYEVPGDKIDTLKFVVKLDAMGAIEQMTTLDPETGEIPEKKKEFNDQVNVILKGKKLAELTKIDKVGKSTLTTDAFNSVIDELKAQL
;
A
#
# COMPACT_ATOMS: atom_id res chain seq x y z
N MET A 1 -22.55 42.73 2.91
CA MET A 1 -22.28 41.28 3.08
C MET A 1 -23.04 40.54 1.98
N ARG A 2 -22.35 40.05 0.94
CA ARG A 2 -22.98 39.29 -0.15
C ARG A 2 -23.17 37.84 0.33
N GLY A 3 -24.42 37.44 0.59
CA GLY A 3 -24.75 36.09 1.02
C GLY A 3 -24.48 35.08 -0.09
N ILE A 4 -23.88 33.94 0.27
CA ILE A 4 -23.61 32.84 -0.65
C ILE A 4 -24.96 32.30 -1.16
N PRO A 5 -25.17 32.18 -2.48
CA PRO A 5 -26.43 31.69 -3.03
C PRO A 5 -26.68 30.25 -2.58
N LYS A 6 -27.89 29.97 -2.09
CA LYS A 6 -28.29 28.69 -1.49
C LYS A 6 -28.03 27.48 -2.41
N GLY A 7 -27.99 27.68 -3.73
CA GLY A 7 -27.66 26.64 -4.71
C GLY A 7 -26.22 26.13 -4.64
N VAL A 8 -25.25 26.98 -4.29
CA VAL A 8 -23.84 26.58 -4.16
C VAL A 8 -23.63 25.74 -2.90
N ILE A 9 -24.36 26.07 -1.83
CA ILE A 9 -24.34 25.30 -0.58
C ILE A 9 -24.93 23.90 -0.80
N ALA A 10 -26.02 23.78 -1.55
CA ALA A 10 -26.64 22.49 -1.86
C ALA A 10 -25.71 21.57 -2.68
N ILE A 11 -24.98 22.11 -3.66
CA ILE A 11 -24.02 21.33 -4.46
C ILE A 11 -22.83 20.87 -3.60
N ALA A 12 -22.30 21.74 -2.76
CA ALA A 12 -21.20 21.39 -1.86
C ALA A 12 -21.60 20.27 -0.88
N VAL A 13 -22.81 20.35 -0.31
CA VAL A 13 -23.34 19.32 0.58
C VAL A 13 -23.54 17.99 -0.16
N ALA A 14 -24.06 18.02 -1.40
CA ALA A 14 -24.24 16.81 -2.19
C ALA A 14 -22.91 16.09 -2.49
N ILE A 15 -21.86 16.84 -2.83
CA ILE A 15 -20.52 16.26 -3.09
C ILE A 15 -19.93 15.64 -1.81
N VAL A 16 -20.05 16.32 -0.67
CA VAL A 16 -19.56 15.82 0.62
C VAL A 16 -20.33 14.57 1.05
N VAL A 17 -21.66 14.56 0.90
CA VAL A 17 -22.50 13.40 1.27
C VAL A 17 -22.23 12.22 0.33
N SER A 18 -22.11 12.44 -0.98
CA SER A 18 -21.77 11.37 -1.93
C SER A 18 -20.37 10.81 -1.69
N GLY A 19 -19.38 11.66 -1.42
CA GLY A 19 -18.03 11.23 -1.04
C GLY A 19 -18.04 10.42 0.26
N PHE A 20 -18.81 10.84 1.26
CA PHE A 20 -18.92 10.15 2.54
C PHE A 20 -19.63 8.79 2.41
N VAL A 21 -20.70 8.70 1.63
CA VAL A 21 -21.40 7.43 1.34
C VAL A 21 -20.50 6.47 0.57
N PHE A 22 -19.77 6.97 -0.44
CA PHE A 22 -18.81 6.16 -1.19
C PHE A 22 -17.67 5.67 -0.28
N TYR A 23 -17.13 6.53 0.58
CA TYR A 23 -16.10 6.17 1.55
C TYR A 23 -16.59 5.08 2.52
N HIS A 24 -17.81 5.20 3.06
CA HIS A 24 -18.37 4.20 3.97
C HIS A 24 -18.60 2.84 3.29
N TYR A 25 -19.16 2.84 2.08
CA TYR A 25 -19.37 1.61 1.29
C TYR A 25 -18.05 0.95 0.89
N PHE A 26 -17.03 1.75 0.59
CA PHE A 26 -15.70 1.25 0.24
C PHE A 26 -15.00 0.64 1.46
N THR A 27 -15.18 1.20 2.66
CA THR A 27 -14.62 0.62 3.89
C THR A 27 -15.33 -0.68 4.34
N GLU A 28 -16.63 -0.85 4.06
CA GLU A 28 -17.36 -2.09 4.37
C GLU A 28 -17.00 -3.25 3.43
N THR A 29 -16.71 -2.97 2.16
CA THR A 29 -16.33 -4.02 1.19
C THR A 29 -14.92 -4.58 1.43
N LEU A 30 -14.04 -3.86 2.11
CA LEU A 30 -12.73 -4.35 2.56
C LEU A 30 -12.78 -5.06 3.93
N SER A 31 -13.87 -4.93 4.68
CA SER A 31 -14.04 -5.55 6.00
C SER A 31 -14.71 -6.93 5.96
N GLY A 32 -15.13 -7.39 4.77
CA GLY A 32 -15.88 -8.63 4.58
C GLY A 32 -15.07 -9.94 4.55
N VAL A 33 -13.73 -9.90 4.55
CA VAL A 33 -12.90 -11.11 4.52
C VAL A 33 -12.53 -11.57 5.93
N ARG A 34 -13.53 -11.79 6.78
CA ARG A 34 -13.39 -12.68 7.96
C ARG A 34 -14.74 -13.14 8.51
N ARG A 35 -15.16 -14.35 8.13
CA ARG A 35 -15.94 -15.25 8.99
C ARG A 35 -15.44 -16.67 8.82
N GLU A 36 -14.90 -17.21 9.90
CA GLU A 36 -14.48 -18.60 10.06
C GLU A 36 -15.69 -19.55 10.27
N ALA A 37 -15.51 -20.79 9.77
CA ALA A 37 -15.87 -22.10 10.32
C ALA A 37 -17.34 -22.49 10.63
N THR A 38 -17.83 -23.58 10.01
CA THR A 38 -18.09 -24.90 10.66
C THR A 38 -18.92 -25.86 9.76
N THR A 39 -18.29 -27.00 9.41
CA THR A 39 -18.74 -28.42 9.18
C THR A 39 -20.26 -28.72 9.10
N GLU A 40 -20.81 -29.46 8.11
CA GLU A 40 -20.75 -30.92 7.88
C GLU A 40 -21.22 -31.41 6.48
N LEU A 41 -20.45 -32.36 5.93
CA LEU A 41 -20.78 -33.58 5.14
C LEU A 41 -21.61 -33.52 3.82
N VAL A 42 -20.98 -33.97 2.70
CA VAL A 42 -21.36 -35.11 1.79
C VAL A 42 -20.89 -34.92 0.31
N LEU A 43 -19.86 -35.71 -0.09
CA LEU A 43 -19.50 -36.32 -1.41
C LEU A 43 -18.90 -35.47 -2.60
N PRO A 44 -18.23 -36.10 -3.62
CA PRO A 44 -16.77 -36.26 -3.80
C PRO A 44 -16.23 -35.46 -5.04
N PRO A 45 -14.92 -35.51 -5.41
CA PRO A 45 -14.19 -34.35 -5.91
C PRO A 45 -14.32 -34.12 -7.43
N PRO A 46 -14.26 -32.86 -7.88
CA PRO A 46 -13.59 -32.53 -9.12
C PRO A 46 -12.34 -31.72 -8.79
N VAL A 47 -11.20 -32.33 -9.12
CA VAL A 47 -9.88 -31.74 -9.37
C VAL A 47 -9.90 -30.21 -9.43
N ALA A 48 -9.80 -29.55 -8.28
CA ALA A 48 -9.65 -28.12 -8.18
C ALA A 48 -8.19 -27.84 -7.85
N ASN A 49 -7.52 -27.21 -8.81
CA ASN A 49 -6.18 -26.67 -8.68
C ASN A 49 -6.02 -26.01 -7.32
N ARG A 50 -5.04 -26.50 -6.54
CA ARG A 50 -4.51 -25.81 -5.36
C ARG A 50 -3.94 -24.46 -5.81
N ALA A 51 -4.80 -23.46 -5.94
CA ALA A 51 -4.39 -22.08 -5.77
C ALA A 51 -4.23 -21.89 -4.27
N THR A 52 -2.99 -21.97 -3.84
CA THR A 52 -2.51 -21.62 -2.51
C THR A 52 -3.08 -20.25 -2.14
N ASP A 53 -3.98 -20.21 -1.17
CA ASP A 53 -4.30 -19.00 -0.41
C ASP A 53 -3.05 -18.64 0.40
N ALA A 54 -2.08 -18.01 -0.28
CA ALA A 54 -0.93 -17.41 0.38
C ALA A 54 -1.48 -16.25 1.21
N THR A 55 -1.32 -16.33 2.52
CA THR A 55 -1.68 -15.26 3.45
C THR A 55 -0.77 -14.07 3.15
N VAL A 56 -1.24 -13.15 2.29
CA VAL A 56 -0.45 -11.98 1.89
C VAL A 56 -0.40 -11.01 3.06
N LYS A 57 0.77 -10.90 3.71
CA LYS A 57 1.01 -9.97 4.82
C LYS A 57 1.51 -8.65 4.27
N GLU A 58 0.85 -7.54 4.60
CA GLU A 58 1.27 -6.21 4.18
C GLU A 58 1.87 -5.44 5.36
N VAL A 59 3.03 -4.83 5.16
CA VAL A 59 3.70 -3.95 6.13
C VAL A 59 3.93 -2.58 5.50
N SER A 60 3.84 -1.51 6.28
CA SER A 60 4.04 -0.17 5.74
C SER A 60 4.68 0.81 6.72
N VAL A 61 5.54 1.68 6.20
CA VAL A 61 6.22 2.72 6.97
C VAL A 61 6.19 4.02 6.18
N THR A 62 5.85 5.12 6.85
CA THR A 62 5.92 6.47 6.29
C THR A 62 7.22 7.13 6.74
N THR A 63 7.94 7.73 5.81
CA THR A 63 9.17 8.46 6.08
C THR A 63 9.23 9.77 5.31
N SER A 64 9.93 10.74 5.87
CA SER A 64 10.15 12.05 5.28
C SER A 64 11.64 12.25 5.08
N TYR A 65 12.03 12.79 3.93
CA TYR A 65 13.43 13.10 3.63
C TYR A 65 13.53 14.45 2.91
N GLU A 66 14.66 15.12 3.13
CA GLU A 66 14.94 16.40 2.48
C GLU A 66 15.34 16.17 1.02
N VAL A 67 14.71 16.93 0.13
CA VAL A 67 15.06 17.00 -1.29
C VAL A 67 15.69 18.36 -1.60
N PRO A 68 16.58 18.44 -2.61
CA PRO A 68 17.27 19.68 -2.94
C PRO A 68 16.33 20.89 -3.07
N GLY A 69 16.66 21.97 -2.37
CA GLY A 69 15.86 23.21 -2.34
C GLY A 69 14.93 23.33 -1.12
N ASP A 70 15.36 22.83 0.05
CA ASP A 70 14.68 22.96 1.35
C ASP A 70 13.24 22.43 1.37
N LYS A 71 12.95 21.44 0.53
CA LYS A 71 11.65 20.77 0.49
C LYS A 71 11.73 19.44 1.22
N ILE A 72 10.68 19.12 1.97
CA ILE A 72 10.52 17.82 2.61
C ILE A 72 9.58 17.00 1.73
N ASP A 73 10.06 15.85 1.26
CA ASP A 73 9.25 14.87 0.54
C ASP A 73 8.88 13.74 1.51
N THR A 74 7.59 13.43 1.63
CA THR A 74 7.11 12.36 2.52
C THR A 74 6.57 11.23 1.67
N LEU A 75 7.03 10.01 1.93
CA LEU A 75 6.65 8.81 1.20
C LEU A 75 6.24 7.72 2.18
N LYS A 76 5.21 6.97 1.81
CA LYS A 76 4.81 5.74 2.46
C LYS A 76 5.30 4.55 1.64
N PHE A 77 6.16 3.74 2.23
CA PHE A 77 6.56 2.44 1.66
C PHE A 77 5.57 1.38 2.11
N VAL A 78 5.01 0.65 1.17
CA VAL A 78 4.11 -0.49 1.40
C VAL A 78 4.74 -1.72 0.79
N VAL A 79 4.93 -2.77 1.59
CA VAL A 79 5.55 -4.03 1.16
C VAL A 79 4.57 -5.17 1.42
N LYS A 80 4.22 -5.88 0.36
CA LYS A 80 3.41 -7.09 0.40
C LYS A 80 4.32 -8.30 0.44
N LEU A 81 4.03 -9.21 1.36
CA LEU A 81 4.81 -10.39 1.67
C LEU A 81 3.94 -11.64 1.47
N ASP A 82 4.55 -12.71 0.98
CA ASP A 82 3.92 -14.02 0.92
C ASP A 82 3.91 -14.71 2.29
N ALA A 83 3.32 -15.91 2.34
CA ALA A 83 3.23 -16.73 3.56
C ALA A 83 4.62 -17.15 4.12
N MET A 84 5.69 -17.01 3.35
CA MET A 84 7.07 -17.30 3.75
C MET A 84 7.86 -16.03 4.13
N GLY A 85 7.21 -14.86 4.12
CA GLY A 85 7.83 -13.56 4.39
C GLY A 85 8.68 -13.03 3.25
N ALA A 86 8.52 -13.56 2.04
CA ALA A 86 9.17 -13.06 0.83
C ALA A 86 8.36 -11.93 0.20
N ILE A 87 9.04 -10.92 -0.32
CA ILE A 87 8.41 -9.74 -0.93
C ILE A 87 7.77 -10.13 -2.25
N GLU A 88 6.46 -9.97 -2.36
CA GLU A 88 5.74 -10.10 -3.63
C GLU A 88 5.73 -8.78 -4.39
N GLN A 89 5.57 -7.68 -3.66
CA GLN A 89 5.45 -6.33 -4.22
C GLN A 89 5.88 -5.27 -3.21
N MET A 90 6.56 -4.23 -3.68
CA MET A 90 6.83 -2.99 -2.96
C MET A 90 6.27 -1.80 -3.74
N THR A 91 5.59 -0.91 -3.04
CA THR A 91 4.97 0.28 -3.61
C THR A 91 5.26 1.49 -2.74
N THR A 92 5.75 2.56 -3.34
CA THR A 92 5.77 3.89 -2.72
C THR A 92 4.45 4.61 -2.99
N LEU A 93 3.79 5.05 -1.95
CA LEU A 93 2.58 5.88 -2.00
C LEU A 93 2.87 7.24 -1.41
N ASP A 94 2.20 8.26 -1.92
CA ASP A 94 2.08 9.55 -1.23
C ASP A 94 1.18 9.36 0.00
N PRO A 95 1.60 9.80 1.20
CA PRO A 95 0.79 9.66 2.41
C PRO A 95 -0.50 10.50 2.37
N GLU A 96 -0.55 11.59 1.60
CA GLU A 96 -1.71 12.48 1.50
C GLU A 96 -2.72 11.98 0.48
N THR A 97 -2.25 11.58 -0.71
CA THR A 97 -3.15 11.13 -1.80
C THR A 97 -3.37 9.62 -1.81
N GLY A 98 -2.47 8.84 -1.22
CA GLY A 98 -2.49 7.38 -1.30
C GLY A 98 -2.16 6.82 -2.69
N GLU A 99 -1.74 7.68 -3.62
CA GLU A 99 -1.38 7.29 -4.99
C GLU A 99 0.13 7.13 -5.14
N ILE A 100 0.56 6.40 -6.17
CA ILE A 100 1.96 6.31 -6.54
C ILE A 100 2.37 7.64 -7.18
N PRO A 101 3.30 8.42 -6.60
CA PRO A 101 3.75 9.65 -7.24
C PRO A 101 4.37 9.31 -8.60
N GLU A 102 4.03 10.04 -9.67
CA GLU A 102 4.53 9.72 -11.03
C GLU A 102 6.06 9.62 -11.09
N LYS A 103 6.75 10.47 -10.33
CA LYS A 103 8.23 10.48 -10.21
C LYS A 103 8.81 9.23 -9.54
N LYS A 104 7.98 8.43 -8.88
CA LYS A 104 8.37 7.20 -8.16
C LYS A 104 7.85 5.93 -8.84
N LYS A 105 7.11 6.04 -9.93
CA LYS A 105 6.64 4.88 -10.71
C LYS A 105 7.80 4.05 -11.24
N GLU A 106 8.80 4.70 -11.86
CA GLU A 106 10.01 4.01 -12.35
C GLU A 106 10.79 3.33 -11.21
N PHE A 107 10.86 3.99 -10.05
CA PHE A 107 11.47 3.39 -8.85
C PHE A 107 10.71 2.14 -8.41
N ASN A 108 9.38 2.18 -8.33
CA ASN A 108 8.56 1.02 -8.00
C ASN A 108 8.76 -0.12 -8.99
N ASP A 109 8.77 0.17 -10.29
CA ASP A 109 8.95 -0.87 -11.31
C ASP A 109 10.33 -1.55 -11.14
N GLN A 110 11.39 -0.77 -10.96
CA GLN A 110 12.75 -1.30 -10.84
C GLN A 110 13.00 -1.99 -9.50
N VAL A 111 12.50 -1.43 -8.39
CA VAL A 111 12.72 -2.00 -7.05
C VAL A 111 11.99 -3.32 -6.88
N ASN A 112 10.83 -3.50 -7.53
CA ASN A 112 10.12 -4.78 -7.57
C ASN A 112 10.91 -5.86 -8.29
N VAL A 113 11.63 -5.54 -9.37
CA VAL A 113 12.51 -6.50 -10.04
C VAL A 113 13.63 -6.99 -9.11
N ILE A 114 14.13 -6.10 -8.24
CA ILE A 114 15.24 -6.41 -7.33
C ILE A 114 14.74 -7.13 -6.08
N LEU A 115 13.61 -6.71 -5.51
CA LEU A 115 13.13 -7.19 -4.22
C LEU A 115 12.23 -8.42 -4.31
N LYS A 116 11.56 -8.66 -5.44
CA LYS A 116 10.60 -9.75 -5.55
C LYS A 116 11.24 -11.11 -5.26
N GLY A 117 10.62 -11.88 -4.37
CA GLY A 117 11.09 -13.17 -3.89
C GLY A 117 12.19 -13.10 -2.81
N LYS A 118 12.69 -11.92 -2.46
CA LYS A 118 13.62 -11.76 -1.31
C LYS A 118 12.84 -11.69 0.00
N LYS A 119 13.39 -12.24 1.07
CA LYS A 119 12.78 -12.13 2.41
C LYS A 119 13.03 -10.78 3.03
N LEU A 120 11.98 -10.13 3.54
CA LEU A 120 12.11 -8.83 4.19
C LEU A 120 12.99 -8.90 5.45
N ALA A 121 12.88 -9.97 6.23
CA ALA A 121 13.71 -10.20 7.42
C ALA A 121 15.22 -10.23 7.12
N GLU A 122 15.60 -10.66 5.90
CA GLU A 122 16.99 -10.83 5.49
C GLU A 122 17.55 -9.60 4.75
N LEU A 123 16.71 -8.60 4.43
CA LEU A 123 17.15 -7.39 3.76
C LEU A 123 17.92 -6.50 4.72
N THR A 124 19.19 -6.22 4.45
CA THR A 124 19.96 -5.21 5.21
C THR A 124 19.96 -3.86 4.52
N LYS A 125 20.10 -3.87 3.20
CA LYS A 125 20.05 -2.71 2.31
C LYS A 125 19.77 -3.17 0.89
N ILE A 126 19.30 -2.26 0.05
CA ILE A 126 19.24 -2.43 -1.39
C ILE A 126 20.26 -1.54 -2.08
N ASP A 127 20.74 -1.99 -3.23
CA ASP A 127 21.55 -1.18 -4.12
C ASP A 127 20.72 -0.03 -4.71
N LYS A 128 21.41 1.01 -5.17
CA LYS A 128 20.79 2.18 -5.79
C LYS A 128 19.92 1.75 -6.98
N VAL A 129 18.67 2.19 -6.94
CA VAL A 129 17.67 1.88 -7.97
C VAL A 129 17.65 3.00 -9.00
N GLY A 130 18.29 2.79 -10.15
CA GLY A 130 18.33 3.74 -11.26
C GLY A 130 18.82 5.13 -10.83
N LYS A 131 18.03 6.16 -11.13
CA LYS A 131 18.31 7.57 -10.75
C LYS A 131 17.76 7.94 -9.37
N SER A 132 17.04 7.04 -8.71
CA SER A 132 16.27 7.30 -7.48
C SER A 132 17.09 7.10 -6.21
N THR A 133 18.30 7.66 -6.17
CA THR A 133 19.23 7.49 -5.03
C THR A 133 18.60 7.89 -3.70
N LEU A 134 17.96 9.06 -3.62
CA LEU A 134 17.35 9.54 -2.39
C LEU A 134 16.20 8.64 -1.89
N THR A 135 15.41 8.08 -2.82
CA THR A 135 14.31 7.17 -2.46
C THR A 135 14.83 5.80 -2.06
N THR A 136 15.91 5.33 -2.68
CA THR A 136 16.63 4.14 -2.22
C THR A 136 17.18 4.34 -0.81
N ASP A 137 17.81 5.48 -0.54
CA ASP A 137 18.39 5.77 0.78
C ASP A 137 17.29 5.91 1.84
N ALA A 138 16.17 6.57 1.50
CA ALA A 138 14.99 6.65 2.36
C ALA A 138 14.31 5.29 2.60
N PHE A 139 14.33 4.39 1.62
CA PHE A 139 13.87 3.01 1.83
C PHE A 139 14.82 2.27 2.78
N ASN A 140 16.13 2.37 2.53
CA ASN A 140 17.16 1.72 3.34
C ASN A 140 17.12 2.15 4.80
N SER A 141 16.78 3.41 5.11
CA SER A 141 16.66 3.88 6.49
C SER A 141 15.47 3.27 7.24
N VAL A 142 14.40 2.85 6.54
CA VAL A 142 13.19 2.29 7.15
C VAL A 142 13.08 0.77 7.05
N ILE A 143 14.08 0.09 6.49
CA ILE A 143 14.09 -1.38 6.37
C ILE A 143 13.90 -2.03 7.75
N ASP A 144 14.58 -1.53 8.78
CA ASP A 144 14.48 -2.13 10.11
C ASP A 144 13.10 -1.89 10.76
N GLU A 145 12.44 -0.76 10.48
CA GLU A 145 11.06 -0.51 10.88
C GLU A 145 10.07 -1.41 10.13
N LEU A 146 10.31 -1.67 8.84
CA LEU A 146 9.52 -2.61 8.05
C LEU A 146 9.67 -4.05 8.58
N LYS A 147 10.88 -4.44 9.00
CA LYS A 147 11.11 -5.74 9.65
C LYS A 147 10.45 -5.86 11.01
N ALA A 148 10.39 -4.78 11.79
CA ALA A 148 9.76 -4.79 13.11
C ALA A 148 8.25 -5.09 13.05
N GLN A 149 7.64 -5.00 11.86
CA GLN A 149 6.24 -5.34 11.61
C GLN A 149 6.02 -6.80 11.14
N LEU A 150 7.09 -7.56 10.90
CA LEU A 150 7.04 -9.01 10.63
C LEU A 150 6.63 -9.82 11.86
#